data_AF-A0A841EAH1-F1
#
_entry.id   AF-A0A841EAH1-F1
#
_cell.length_a   1.000
_cell.length_b   1.000
_cell.length_c   1.000
_cell.angle_alpha   90.00
_cell.angle_beta   90.00
_cell.angle_gamma   90.00
#
_symmetry.space_group_name_H-M   'P 1'
#
loop_
_entity.id
_entity.type
_entity.pdbx_description
1 polymer ?
#
loop_
_entity_poly.entity_id
_entity_poly.type
_entity_poly.pdbx_seq_one_letter_code
_entity_poly.pdbx_strand_id
1 'polypeptide(L)' 'MSTRAERDAVIARARRAWDEVARMLAERGETWLSTDITSWTTGLNLAMNEFRAIGEASRIIGGPGPDQLLRRFHANEPT' A
#
# COMPACT_ATOMS: atom_id res chain seq x y z
N MET A 1 6.80 17.07 16.18
CA MET A 1 6.39 15.65 16.03
C MET A 1 4.92 15.63 15.63
N SER A 2 4.51 14.67 14.80
CA SER A 2 3.08 14.48 14.49
C SER A 2 2.32 13.91 15.69
N THR A 3 1.03 14.20 15.72
CA THR A 3 0.06 13.60 16.63
C THR A 3 -0.27 12.16 16.21
N ARG A 4 -0.84 11.39 17.14
CA ARG A 4 -1.34 10.04 16.83
C ARG A 4 -2.44 10.07 15.76
N ALA A 5 -3.34 11.05 15.83
CA ALA A 5 -4.43 11.18 14.87
C ALA A 5 -3.93 11.44 13.44
N GLU A 6 -2.90 12.27 13.26
CA GLU A 6 -2.28 12.49 11.95
C GLU A 6 -1.63 11.21 11.41
N ARG A 7 -0.92 10.45 12.27
CA ARG A 7 -0.35 9.16 11.87
C ARG A 7 -1.43 8.17 11.44
N ASP A 8 -2.51 8.07 12.20
CA ASP A 8 -3.62 7.17 11.91
C ASP A 8 -4.32 7.56 10.59
N ALA A 9 -4.47 8.86 10.31
CA ALA A 9 -5.01 9.35 9.04
C ALA A 9 -4.13 8.97 7.84
N VAL A 10 -2.80 9.10 7.96
CA VAL A 10 -1.86 8.70 6.91
C VAL A 10 -1.88 7.18 6.70
N ILE A 11 -1.94 6.39 7.78
CA ILE A 11 -2.06 4.93 7.70
C ILE A 11 -3.36 4.52 6.99
N ALA A 12 -4.49 5.18 7.32
CA ALA A 12 -5.77 4.93 6.65
C ALA A 12 -5.71 5.27 5.15
N ARG A 13 -4.98 6.32 4.77
CA ARG A 13 -4.76 6.65 3.35
C ARG A 13 -3.89 5.59 2.66
N ALA A 14 -2.82 5.12 3.32
CA ALA A 14 -1.98 4.05 2.79
C ALA A 14 -2.80 2.76 2.60
N ARG A 15 -3.74 2.46 3.50
CA ARG A 15 -4.63 1.31 3.36
C ARG A 15 -5.50 1.41 2.10
N ARG A 16 -6.14 2.57 1.86
CA ARG A 16 -6.95 2.77 0.65
C ARG A 16 -6.15 2.63 -0.63
N ALA A 17 -4.93 3.18 -0.67
CA ALA A 17 -4.03 3.03 -1.80
C ALA A 17 -3.64 1.55 -2.03
N TRP A 18 -3.41 0.80 -0.95
CA TRP A 18 -3.18 -0.64 -1.03
C TRP A 18 -4.40 -1.41 -1.55
N ASP A 19 -5.60 -1.11 -1.05
CA ASP A 19 -6.83 -1.76 -1.49
C ASP A 19 -7.08 -1.54 -2.99
N GLU A 20 -6.68 -0.37 -3.54
CA GLU A 20 -6.73 -0.11 -4.98
C GLU A 20 -5.74 -0.99 -5.76
N VAL A 21 -4.50 -1.12 -5.30
CA VAL A 21 -3.52 -2.04 -5.88
C VAL A 21 -4.05 -3.47 -5.85
N ALA A 22 -4.55 -3.92 -4.70
CA ALA A 22 -5.08 -5.27 -4.51
C ALA A 22 -6.27 -5.53 -5.45
N ARG A 23 -7.19 -4.57 -5.61
CA ARG A 23 -8.29 -4.64 -6.58
C ARG A 23 -7.78 -4.79 -8.01
N MET A 24 -6.81 -3.98 -8.42
CA MET A 24 -6.25 -4.03 -9.78
C MET A 24 -5.53 -5.36 -10.07
N LEU A 25 -4.87 -5.94 -9.07
CA LEU A 25 -4.28 -7.28 -9.17
C LEU A 25 -5.38 -8.36 -9.28
N ALA A 26 -6.40 -8.30 -8.43
CA ALA A 26 -7.51 -9.25 -8.44
C ALA A 26 -8.29 -9.22 -9.77
N GLU A 27 -8.49 -8.05 -10.38
CA GLU A 27 -9.10 -7.89 -11.71
C GLU A 27 -8.31 -8.59 -12.82
N ARG A 28 -7.01 -8.85 -12.59
CA ARG A 28 -6.12 -9.56 -13.50
C ARG A 28 -5.97 -11.05 -13.15
N GLY A 29 -6.62 -11.51 -12.06
CA GLY A 29 -6.40 -12.84 -11.50
C GLY A 29 -5.01 -13.02 -10.90
N GLU A 30 -4.34 -11.92 -10.57
CA GLU A 30 -3.01 -11.92 -9.96
C GLU A 30 -3.12 -11.65 -8.46
N THR A 31 -2.19 -12.22 -7.70
CA THR A 31 -2.05 -11.95 -6.25
C THR A 31 -0.66 -11.41 -5.99
N TRP A 32 -0.53 -10.45 -5.08
CA TRP A 32 0.77 -10.06 -4.56
C TRP A 32 1.35 -11.21 -3.71
N LEU A 33 2.62 -11.59 -3.77
CA LEU A 33 3.74 -11.12 -4.60
C LEU A 33 3.92 -11.88 -5.93
N SER A 34 3.01 -12.79 -6.29
CA SER A 34 3.16 -13.67 -7.47
C SER A 34 2.98 -12.97 -8.83
N THR A 35 2.94 -11.64 -8.86
CA THR A 35 2.74 -10.82 -10.06
C THR A 35 4.08 -10.55 -10.74
N ASP A 36 4.17 -10.68 -12.07
CA ASP A 36 5.32 -10.16 -12.81
C ASP A 36 5.22 -8.64 -12.94
N ILE A 37 6.10 -7.91 -12.24
CA ILE A 37 6.10 -6.44 -12.22
C ILE A 37 6.30 -5.81 -13.61
N THR A 38 6.90 -6.54 -14.56
CA THR A 38 7.11 -6.07 -15.92
C THR A 38 5.83 -6.09 -16.75
N SER A 39 4.82 -6.86 -16.33
CA SER A 39 3.50 -6.95 -16.96
C SER A 39 2.52 -5.86 -16.51
N TRP A 40 2.96 -4.99 -15.58
CA TRP A 40 2.10 -4.00 -14.96
C TRP A 40 1.73 -2.89 -15.92
N THR A 41 0.44 -2.59 -15.96
CA THR A 41 -0.05 -1.40 -16.67
C THR A 41 0.43 -0.14 -15.97
N THR A 42 0.42 0.98 -16.69
CA THR A 42 0.70 2.30 -16.11
C THR A 42 -0.15 2.58 -14.88
N GLY A 43 -1.43 2.18 -14.88
CA GLY A 43 -2.33 2.36 -13.74
C GLY A 43 -1.87 1.63 -12.48
N LEU A 44 -1.49 0.36 -12.60
CA LEU A 44 -1.01 -0.43 -11.46
C LEU A 44 0.33 0.10 -10.92
N ASN A 45 1.23 0.54 -11.80
CA ASN A 45 2.46 1.23 -11.40
C ASN A 45 2.18 2.53 -10.62
N LEU A 46 1.21 3.33 -11.07
CA LEU A 46 0.82 4.57 -10.39
C LEU A 46 0.23 4.29 -9.01
N ALA A 47 -0.69 3.32 -8.90
CA ALA A 47 -1.30 2.93 -7.62
C ALA A 47 -0.24 2.43 -6.62
N MET A 48 0.71 1.60 -7.08
CA MET A 48 1.81 1.13 -6.23
C MET A 48 2.74 2.28 -5.80
N ASN A 49 3.03 3.22 -6.71
CA ASN A 49 3.84 4.39 -6.37
C ASN A 49 3.14 5.31 -5.37
N GLU A 50 1.83 5.50 -5.47
CA GLU A 50 1.05 6.24 -4.49
C GLU A 50 1.12 5.57 -3.10
N PHE A 51 0.89 4.25 -3.04
CA PHE A 51 1.05 3.50 -1.79
C PHE A 51 2.43 3.70 -1.17
N ARG A 52 3.51 3.57 -1.98
CA ARG A 52 4.89 3.76 -1.52
C ARG A 52 5.13 5.19 -1.02
N ALA A 53 4.65 6.20 -1.73
CA ALA A 53 4.80 7.60 -1.35
C ALA A 53 4.10 7.91 -0.02
N ILE A 54 2.89 7.38 0.18
CA ILE A 54 2.15 7.56 1.44
C ILE A 54 2.83 6.80 2.59
N GLY A 55 3.32 5.58 2.34
CA GLY A 55 4.08 4.82 3.33
C GLY A 55 5.36 5.54 3.75
N GLU A 56 6.05 6.17 2.82
CA GLU A 56 7.23 6.99 3.10
C GLU A 56 6.85 8.25 3.90
N ALA A 57 5.74 8.92 3.56
CA ALA A 57 5.21 10.02 4.34
C ALA A 57 4.80 9.59 5.77
N SER A 58 4.32 8.35 5.95
CA SER A 58 4.04 7.79 7.27
C SER A 58 5.34 7.65 8.09
N ARG A 59 6.41 7.12 7.48
CA ARG A 59 7.74 6.98 8.12
C ARG A 59 8.32 8.34 8.51
N ILE A 60 8.38 9.26 7.56
CA ILE A 60 8.14 10.70 7.72
C ILE A 60 7.89 11.22 9.14
N ILE A 61 6.64 10.99 9.52
CA ILE A 61 6.00 11.54 10.69
C ILE A 61 6.07 10.60 11.90
N GLY A 62 6.93 9.57 11.87
CA GLY A 62 7.13 8.62 12.97
C GLY A 62 6.15 7.44 12.97
N GLY A 63 5.52 7.14 11.84
CA GLY A 63 4.71 5.96 11.59
C GLY A 63 5.49 4.79 10.95
N PRO A 64 4.81 3.68 10.61
CA PRO A 64 5.42 2.56 9.89
C PRO A 64 5.77 2.94 8.45
N GLY A 65 6.91 2.44 7.94
CA GLY A 65 7.28 2.60 6.54
C GLY A 65 6.51 1.70 5.57
N PRO A 66 6.70 1.86 4.26
CA PRO A 66 5.94 1.14 3.23
C PRO A 66 6.05 -0.38 3.37
N ASP A 67 7.24 -0.93 3.63
CA ASP A 67 7.42 -2.40 3.80
C ASP A 67 6.79 -2.95 5.08
N GLN A 68 6.66 -2.13 6.12
CA GLN A 68 5.99 -2.51 7.36
C GLN A 68 4.47 -2.47 7.17
N LEU A 69 3.96 -1.46 6.47
CA LEU A 69 2.55 -1.33 6.10
C LEU A 69 2.13 -2.46 5.18
N LEU A 70 2.93 -2.77 4.16
CA LEU A 70 2.68 -3.85 3.22
C LEU A 70 2.52 -5.20 3.94
N ARG A 71 3.46 -5.53 4.83
CA ARG A 71 3.39 -6.74 5.66
C ARG A 71 2.14 -6.75 6.56
N ARG A 72 1.81 -5.61 7.17
CA ARG A 72 0.62 -5.48 8.02
C ARG A 72 -0.67 -5.66 7.24
N PHE A 73 -0.76 -5.16 6.01
CA PHE A 73 -1.98 -5.24 5.22
C PHE A 73 -2.19 -6.64 4.67
N HIS A 74 -1.13 -7.25 4.13
CA HIS A 74 -1.18 -8.62 3.63
C HIS A 74 -1.41 -9.67 4.74
N ALA A 75 -0.88 -9.47 5.95
CA ALA A 75 -1.11 -10.39 7.07
C ALA A 75 -2.56 -10.38 7.59
N ASN A 76 -3.38 -9.40 7.19
CA ASN A 76 -4.77 -9.25 7.63
C ASN A 76 -5.79 -9.50 6.49
N GLU A 77 -5.35 -10.06 5.36
CA GLU A 77 -6.25 -10.51 4.30
C GLU A 77 -6.72 -11.94 4.63
N PRO A 78 -8.04 -12.21 4.76
CA PRO A 78 -8.54 -13.56 4.98
C PRO A 78 -8.23 -14.42 3.75
N THR A 79 -7.49 -15.51 3.97
CA THR A 79 -7.24 -16.57 3.00
C THR A 79 -8.52 -17.21 2.50
#